data_AF-A0A353PDA6-F1
#
_entry.id   AF-A0A353PDA6-F1
#
_cell.length_a   1.000
_cell.length_b   1.000
_cell.length_c   1.000
_cell.angle_alpha   90.00
_cell.angle_beta   90.00
_cell.angle_gamma   90.00
#
_symmetry.space_group_name_H-M   'P 1'
#
loop_
_entity.id
_entity.type
_entity.pdbx_description
1 polymer ?
#
loop_
_entity_poly.entity_id
_entity_poly.type
_entity_poly.pdbx_seq_one_letter_code
_entity_poly.pdbx_strand_id
1 'polypeptide(L)'
;MAKGRGGGDSKTRKTYMRKLIGERITGEVGQLWAGNAHTERGHTMEPEARDLYAFLRDVTPQRVGFLRRGPIGCSPDSFVGDDGLLEVKTKLPHLQIEVLEDG
;
A
#
# COMPACT_ATOMS: atom_id res chain seq x y z
N MET A 1 -19.93 -3.63 -10.92
CA MET A 1 -19.57 -4.37 -9.68
C MET A 1 -18.23 -5.07 -9.90
N ALA A 2 -17.30 -5.06 -8.93
CA ALA A 2 -16.06 -5.84 -9.05
C ALA A 2 -16.41 -7.33 -9.17
N LYS A 3 -16.08 -7.95 -10.31
CA LYS A 3 -16.36 -9.37 -10.57
C LYS A 3 -15.41 -10.22 -9.72
N GLY A 4 -15.96 -11.20 -9.01
CA GLY A 4 -15.20 -12.26 -8.37
C GLY A 4 -14.64 -13.24 -9.41
N ARG A 5 -13.75 -14.14 -8.96
CA ARG A 5 -13.26 -15.25 -9.78
C ARG A 5 -14.47 -16.04 -10.30
N GLY A 6 -14.62 -16.15 -11.62
CA GLY A 6 -15.76 -16.81 -12.27
C GLY A 6 -16.99 -15.91 -12.58
N GLY A 7 -16.88 -14.59 -12.45
CA GLY A 7 -17.93 -13.65 -12.90
C GLY A 7 -19.05 -13.35 -11.90
N GLY A 8 -19.10 -14.06 -10.77
CA GLY A 8 -20.04 -13.79 -9.67
C GLY A 8 -19.62 -12.62 -8.77
N ASP A 9 -20.37 -12.39 -7.69
CA ASP A 9 -20.08 -11.31 -6.74
C ASP A 9 -18.74 -11.51 -6.00
N SER A 10 -17.96 -10.45 -5.89
CA SER A 10 -16.71 -10.46 -5.13
C SER A 10 -16.96 -10.62 -3.63
N LYS A 11 -16.68 -11.83 -3.10
CA LYS A 11 -16.71 -12.12 -1.65
C LYS A 11 -15.83 -11.14 -0.87
N THR A 12 -14.62 -10.84 -1.38
CA THR A 12 -13.68 -9.90 -0.76
C THR A 12 -14.26 -8.50 -0.62
N ARG A 13 -14.91 -7.98 -1.67
CA ARG A 13 -15.58 -6.67 -1.62
C ARG A 13 -16.68 -6.64 -0.56
N LYS A 14 -17.53 -7.66 -0.52
CA LYS A 14 -18.65 -7.75 0.44
C LYS A 14 -18.16 -7.84 1.89
N THR A 15 -17.09 -8.60 2.13
CA THR A 15 -16.45 -8.69 3.44
C THR A 15 -15.85 -7.36 3.87
N TYR A 16 -15.08 -6.70 3.01
CA TYR A 16 -14.44 -5.42 3.34
C TYR A 16 -15.47 -4.31 3.61
N MET A 17 -16.53 -4.22 2.79
CA MET A 17 -17.63 -3.27 3.01
C MET A 17 -18.27 -3.44 4.40
N ARG A 18 -18.50 -4.68 4.85
CA ARG A 18 -19.07 -4.96 6.17
C ARG A 18 -18.12 -4.58 7.31
N LYS A 19 -16.80 -4.78 7.15
CA LYS A 19 -15.80 -4.32 8.12
C LYS A 19 -15.87 -2.80 8.29
N LEU A 20 -15.84 -2.05 7.18
CA LEU A 20 -15.94 -0.59 7.20
C LEU A 20 -17.25 -0.09 7.81
N ILE A 21 -18.37 -0.76 7.56
CA ILE A 21 -19.66 -0.43 8.20
C ILE A 21 -19.59 -0.66 9.71
N GLY A 22 -19.03 -1.79 10.14
CA GLY A 22 -18.82 -2.10 11.56
C GLY A 22 -17.99 -1.01 12.26
N GLU A 23 -16.83 -0.68 11.71
CA GLU A 23 -15.92 0.36 12.24
C GLU A 23 -16.61 1.73 12.36
N ARG A 24 -17.46 2.09 11.40
CA ARG A 24 -18.21 3.36 11.44
C ARG A 24 -19.32 3.37 12.49
N ILE A 25 -19.98 2.23 12.72
CA ILE A 25 -21.06 2.12 13.71
C ILE A 25 -20.49 2.11 15.13
N THR A 26 -19.38 1.41 15.36
CA THR A 26 -18.78 1.28 16.69
C THR A 26 -17.83 2.43 17.03
N GLY A 27 -17.23 3.08 16.03
CA GLY A 27 -16.14 4.03 16.24
C GLY A 27 -14.81 3.35 16.58
N GLU A 28 -14.77 2.02 16.58
CA GLU A 28 -13.59 1.22 16.90
C GLU A 28 -13.00 0.62 15.64
N VAL A 29 -11.67 0.62 15.53
CA VAL A 29 -10.97 -0.06 14.43
C VAL A 29 -11.11 -1.56 14.64
N GLY A 30 -11.58 -2.27 13.61
CA GLY A 30 -11.71 -3.73 13.67
C GLY A 30 -10.34 -4.40 13.81
N GLN A 31 -10.33 -5.70 14.10
CA GLN A 31 -9.07 -6.45 14.20
C GLN A 31 -8.29 -6.37 12.88
N LEU A 32 -7.20 -5.58 12.89
CA LEU A 32 -6.26 -5.47 11.80
C LEU A 32 -5.33 -6.69 11.81
N TRP A 33 -4.86 -7.08 10.62
CA TRP A 33 -3.77 -8.04 10.53
C TRP A 33 -2.51 -7.39 11.10
N ALA A 34 -1.88 -8.05 12.09
CA ALA A 34 -0.73 -7.51 12.83
C ALA A 34 0.60 -7.53 12.05
N GLY A 35 0.59 -7.92 10.77
CA GLY A 35 1.80 -8.09 9.97
C GLY A 35 2.46 -9.45 10.14
N ASN A 36 3.64 -9.60 9.54
CA ASN A 36 4.54 -10.74 9.68
C ASN A 36 6.01 -10.30 9.49
N ALA A 37 6.97 -11.23 9.59
CA ALA A 37 8.39 -10.92 9.42
C ALA A 37 8.73 -10.22 8.09
N HIS A 38 7.93 -10.41 7.04
CA HIS A 38 8.16 -9.78 5.75
C HIS A 38 7.69 -8.33 5.70
N THR A 39 6.58 -7.98 6.36
CA THR A 39 6.15 -6.58 6.48
C THR A 39 7.07 -5.79 7.38
N GLU A 40 7.55 -6.38 8.47
CA GLU A 40 8.52 -5.72 9.37
C GLU A 40 9.87 -5.45 8.68
N ARG A 41 10.33 -6.41 7.87
CA ARG A 41 11.50 -6.17 7.01
C ARG A 41 11.23 -5.02 6.04
N GLY A 42 10.03 -4.93 5.48
CA GLY A 42 9.67 -3.83 4.59
C GLY A 42 9.72 -2.46 5.24
N HIS A 43 9.15 -2.32 6.45
CA HIS A 43 9.27 -1.08 7.23
C HIS A 43 10.73 -0.71 7.50
N THR A 44 11.57 -1.70 7.81
CA THR A 44 13.00 -1.50 8.07
C THR A 44 13.75 -1.01 6.83
N MET A 45 13.43 -1.57 5.66
CA MET A 45 14.16 -1.32 4.40
C MET A 45 13.62 -0.13 3.59
N GLU A 46 12.41 0.34 3.88
CA GLU A 46 11.79 1.46 3.16
C GLU A 46 12.65 2.73 3.09
N PRO A 47 13.34 3.17 4.18
CA PRO A 47 14.23 4.34 4.11
C PRO A 47 15.35 4.18 3.08
N GLU A 48 16.05 3.05 3.11
CA GLU A 48 17.15 2.77 2.18
C GLU A 48 16.67 2.69 0.72
N ALA A 49 15.52 2.05 0.50
CA ALA A 49 14.92 1.98 -0.84
C ALA A 49 14.49 3.35 -1.36
N ARG A 50 13.99 4.23 -0.49
CA ARG A 50 13.66 5.63 -0.82
C ARG A 50 14.92 6.41 -1.18
N ASP A 51 16.01 6.26 -0.42
CA ASP A 51 17.28 6.94 -0.68
C ASP A 51 17.89 6.49 -2.01
N LEU A 52 17.85 5.19 -2.31
CA LEU A 52 18.27 4.66 -3.61
C LEU A 52 17.43 5.25 -4.75
N TYR A 53 16.11 5.32 -4.60
CA TYR A 53 15.23 5.94 -5.60
C TYR A 53 15.57 7.43 -5.79
N ALA A 54 15.76 8.17 -4.70
CA ALA A 54 16.14 9.58 -4.72
C ALA A 54 17.43 9.79 -5.51
N PHE A 55 18.46 8.99 -5.23
CA PHE A 55 19.73 9.01 -5.93
C PHE A 55 19.60 8.69 -7.43
N LEU A 56 18.88 7.60 -7.78
CA LEU A 56 18.74 7.16 -9.16
C LEU A 56 17.89 8.10 -10.04
N ARG A 57 16.97 8.84 -9.42
CA ARG A 57 16.04 9.72 -10.14
C ARG A 57 16.37 11.20 -10.03
N ASP A 58 17.39 11.56 -9.24
CA ASP A 58 17.75 12.95 -8.91
C ASP A 58 16.53 13.75 -8.42
N VAL A 59 15.80 13.17 -7.46
CA VAL A 59 14.62 13.78 -6.84
C VAL A 59 14.76 13.77 -5.33
N THR A 60 13.99 14.62 -4.65
CA THR A 60 13.90 14.65 -3.19
C THR A 60 12.50 14.17 -2.75
N PRO A 61 12.31 12.88 -2.46
CA PRO A 61 11.01 12.38 -2.01
C PRO A 61 10.63 12.96 -0.65
N GLN A 62 9.41 13.50 -0.53
CA GLN A 62 8.90 14.05 0.71
C GLN A 62 7.97 13.04 1.40
N ARG A 63 8.32 12.59 2.61
CA ARG A 63 7.45 11.72 3.40
C ARG A 63 6.16 12.43 3.78
N VAL A 64 5.06 11.67 3.77
CA VAL A 64 3.73 12.15 4.13
C VAL A 64 3.01 11.13 5.01
N GLY A 65 1.96 11.57 5.69
CA GLY A 65 1.07 10.70 6.44
C GLY A 65 -0.14 10.27 5.62
N PHE A 66 -1.26 10.02 6.30
CA PHE A 66 -2.52 9.67 5.65
C PHE A 66 -3.18 10.89 4.99
N LEU A 67 -3.43 10.79 3.69
CA LEU A 67 -4.09 11.78 2.85
C LEU A 67 -5.55 11.40 2.67
N ARG A 68 -6.46 12.39 2.64
CA ARG A 68 -7.90 12.18 2.48
C ARG A 68 -8.47 13.00 1.34
N ARG A 69 -9.43 12.39 0.64
CA ARG A 69 -10.32 13.04 -0.33
C ARG A 69 -11.75 12.59 -0.04
N GLY A 70 -12.47 13.36 0.78
CA GLY A 70 -13.79 12.96 1.27
C GLY A 70 -13.74 11.63 2.05
N PRO A 71 -14.55 10.61 1.70
CA PRO A 71 -14.61 9.35 2.44
C PRO A 71 -13.50 8.34 2.06
N ILE A 72 -12.57 8.71 1.18
CA ILE A 72 -11.46 7.87 0.72
C ILE A 72 -10.12 8.50 1.10
N GLY A 73 -9.09 7.68 1.26
CA GLY A 73 -7.75 8.16 1.56
C GLY A 73 -6.67 7.14 1.20
N CYS A 74 -5.42 7.58 1.26
CA CYS A 74 -4.23 6.78 0.98
C CYS A 74 -3.06 7.25 1.86
N SER A 75 -2.01 6.45 1.95
CA SER A 75 -0.77 6.81 2.65
C SER A 75 0.40 6.44 1.74
N PRO A 76 0.70 7.24 0.71
CA PRO A 76 1.86 6.98 -0.13
C PRO A 76 3.15 7.15 0.70
N ASP A 77 4.21 6.43 0.35
CA ASP A 77 5.45 6.47 1.11
C ASP A 77 6.15 7.82 0.98
N SER A 78 6.00 8.51 -0.16
CA SER A 78 6.44 9.90 -0.37
C SER A 78 5.72 10.60 -1.53
N PHE A 79 5.73 11.93 -1.53
CA PHE A 79 5.54 12.76 -2.71
C PHE A 79 6.85 12.90 -3.49
N VAL A 80 6.75 13.07 -4.80
CA VAL A 80 7.89 13.31 -5.70
C VAL A 80 7.54 14.49 -6.59
N GLY A 81 8.24 15.61 -6.41
CA GLY A 81 7.92 16.85 -7.13
C GLY A 81 6.49 17.34 -6.84
N ASP A 82 5.86 17.93 -7.85
CA ASP A 82 4.54 18.58 -7.72
C ASP A 82 3.36 17.64 -7.99
N ASP A 83 3.57 16.54 -8.73
CA ASP A 83 2.51 15.65 -9.22
C ASP A 83 2.81 14.14 -9.09
N GLY A 84 3.95 13.77 -8.50
CA GLY A 84 4.38 12.39 -8.33
C GLY A 84 4.13 11.79 -6.95
N LEU A 85 3.93 10.48 -6.91
CA LEU A 85 3.88 9.66 -5.70
C LEU A 85 4.93 8.55 -5.77
N LEU A 86 5.49 8.18 -4.62
CA LEU A 86 6.37 7.04 -4.45
C LEU A 86 5.69 5.97 -3.58
N GLU A 87 5.73 4.73 -4.05
CA GLU A 87 5.30 3.53 -3.33
C GLU A 87 6.42 2.48 -3.41
N VAL A 88 7.03 2.18 -2.28
CA VAL A 88 8.13 1.24 -2.12
C VAL A 88 7.58 -0.16 -1.83
N LYS A 89 8.18 -1.16 -2.48
CA LYS A 89 7.86 -2.58 -2.25
C LYS A 89 9.12 -3.39 -2.12
N THR A 90 9.41 -3.84 -0.90
CA THR A 90 10.52 -4.75 -0.60
C THR A 90 10.02 -6.19 -0.77
N LYS A 91 9.95 -6.65 -2.02
CA LYS A 91 9.39 -7.97 -2.36
C LYS A 91 10.24 -9.11 -1.79
N LEU A 92 9.63 -10.29 -1.65
CA LEU A 92 10.38 -11.52 -1.42
C LEU A 92 11.28 -11.79 -2.64
N PRO A 93 12.47 -12.40 -2.47
CA PRO A 93 13.42 -12.59 -3.57
C PRO A 93 12.79 -13.21 -4.82
N HIS A 94 12.03 -14.29 -4.69
CA HIS A 94 11.38 -14.95 -5.83
C HIS A 94 10.34 -14.07 -6.55
N LEU A 95 9.61 -13.20 -5.83
CA LEU A 95 8.68 -12.24 -6.42
C LEU A 95 9.40 -11.03 -7.02
N GLN A 96 10.60 -10.72 -6.53
CA GLN A 96 11.42 -9.64 -7.09
C GLN A 96 12.04 -10.05 -8.42
N ILE A 97 12.45 -11.32 -8.56
CA ILE A 97 12.97 -11.85 -9.84
C ILE A 97 11.93 -11.71 -10.94
N GLU A 98 10.68 -12.11 -10.69
CA GLU A 98 9.57 -11.97 -11.67
C GLU A 98 9.44 -10.51 -12.16
N VAL A 99 9.51 -9.53 -11.26
CA VAL A 99 9.48 -8.10 -11.64
C VAL A 99 10.66 -7.67 -12.49
N LEU A 100 11.85 -8.21 -12.23
CA LEU A 100 13.05 -7.88 -13.01
C LEU A 100 13.04 -8.54 -14.39
N GLU A 101 12.38 -9.69 -14.52
CA GLU A 101 12.22 -10.39 -15.79
C GLU A 101 11.13 -9.77 -16.66
N ASP A 102 10.05 -9.23 -16.05
CA ASP A 102 8.89 -8.65 -16.75
C ASP A 102 9.14 -7.28 -17.41
N GLY A 103 10.27 -6.61 -17.12
CA GLY A 103 10.82 -5.47 -17.87
C GLY A 103 9.86 -4.35 -18.26
#